data_AF-A0A8J5CIV6-F1
#
_entry.id   AF-A0A8J5CIV6-F1
#
_cell.length_a   1.000
_cell.length_b   1.000
_cell.length_c   1.000
_cell.angle_alpha   90.00
_cell.angle_beta   90.00
_cell.angle_gamma   90.00
#
_symmetry.space_group_name_H-M   'P 1'
#
loop_
_entity.id
_entity.type
_entity.pdbx_description
1 polymer ?
#
loop_
_entity_poly.entity_id
_entity_poly.type
_entity_poly.pdbx_seq_one_letter_code
_entity_poly.pdbx_strand_id
1 'polypeptide(L)'
;MSATHYYYYYSLLLLTVLTHSPAQATATQESSGDDGSCHARVFPGGDSPVCMCTAAHCPPLLPHILTPTPTHAHAYTSSRSGWRFRKQSVAVHGPNSGREGDRGDRGDVVVVEVACVSPQQTMTGFGGSISDSAAITMNSLSPATLDALLRAYFSPEGLEYNLLRVPIGGSDFSVRPYTLDDGDDDVTLKHFALSHEDTEHKAKGDIMFPIYKPNS
;
A
#
# COMPACT_ATOMS: atom_id res chain seq x y z
N MET A 1 30.01 -11.87 -16.72
CA MET A 1 30.02 -10.60 -15.96
C MET A 1 28.81 -10.64 -15.04
N SER A 2 29.07 -10.71 -13.73
CA SER A 2 28.07 -10.93 -12.68
C SER A 2 27.22 -9.67 -12.47
N ALA A 3 25.90 -9.78 -12.52
CA ALA A 3 24.97 -8.70 -12.21
C ALA A 3 24.53 -8.84 -10.74
N THR A 4 25.24 -8.14 -9.86
CA THR A 4 24.89 -8.00 -8.44
C THR A 4 23.62 -7.16 -8.33
N HIS A 5 22.49 -7.80 -8.02
CA HIS A 5 21.24 -7.11 -7.70
C HIS A 5 21.30 -6.59 -6.26
N TYR A 6 21.33 -5.28 -6.08
CA TYR A 6 21.24 -4.63 -4.78
C TYR A 6 19.76 -4.39 -4.43
N TYR A 7 19.24 -5.10 -3.43
CA TYR A 7 17.97 -4.79 -2.78
C TYR A 7 18.26 -4.01 -1.49
N TYR A 8 17.93 -2.72 -1.48
CA TYR A 8 17.99 -1.91 -0.25
C TYR A 8 16.68 -2.09 0.53
N TYR A 9 16.73 -2.80 1.66
CA TYR A 9 15.68 -2.79 2.66
C TYR A 9 16.02 -1.73 3.72
N TYR A 10 15.30 -0.62 3.74
CA TYR A 10 15.34 0.33 4.86
C TYR A 10 14.22 -0.03 5.86
N SER A 11 14.59 -0.75 6.91
CA SER A 11 13.77 -0.92 8.12
C SER A 11 14.11 0.24 9.06
N LEU A 12 13.18 1.18 9.25
CA LEU A 12 13.34 2.28 10.20
C LEU A 12 12.57 1.94 11.48
N LEU A 13 13.27 1.39 12.47
CA LEU A 13 12.79 1.28 13.85
C LEU A 13 13.14 2.59 14.58
N LEU A 14 12.15 3.30 15.11
CA LEU A 14 12.40 4.35 16.10
C LEU A 14 11.56 4.07 17.37
N LEU A 15 12.22 3.56 18.39
CA LEU A 15 11.72 3.48 19.76
C LEU A 15 11.91 4.85 20.43
N THR A 16 10.86 5.44 21.01
CA THR A 16 11.01 6.39 22.11
C THR A 16 9.96 6.13 23.19
N VAL A 17 10.45 6.10 24.43
CA VAL A 17 9.76 5.71 25.66
C VAL A 17 9.61 6.95 26.56
N LEU A 18 8.38 7.15 27.05
CA LEU A 18 7.91 7.90 28.23
C LEU A 18 8.00 9.44 28.25
N THR A 19 6.85 10.10 28.47
CA THR A 19 6.39 10.49 29.83
C THR A 19 4.90 10.90 29.81
N HIS A 20 4.20 10.57 30.90
CA HIS A 20 2.76 10.78 31.14
C HIS A 20 2.38 12.25 31.36
N SER A 21 1.23 12.67 30.84
CA SER A 21 0.27 13.54 31.55
C SER A 21 -1.13 13.41 30.94
N PRO A 22 -2.20 13.36 31.76
CA PRO A 22 -3.57 13.22 31.27
C PRO A 22 -4.13 14.62 31.00
N ALA A 23 -4.39 14.95 29.74
CA ALA A 23 -5.22 16.08 29.38
C ALA A 23 -6.27 15.60 28.37
N GLN A 24 -7.53 15.73 28.76
CA GLN A 24 -8.71 15.33 28.01
C GLN A 24 -8.65 15.86 26.57
N ALA A 25 -8.65 14.93 25.61
CA ALA A 25 -8.70 15.26 24.19
C ALA A 25 -10.16 15.42 23.75
N THR A 26 -10.61 16.68 23.64
CA THR A 26 -11.76 17.02 22.81
C THR A 26 -11.34 16.91 21.35
N ALA A 27 -11.92 15.94 20.63
CA ALA A 27 -11.72 15.76 19.19
C ALA A 27 -12.30 16.98 18.45
N THR A 28 -11.43 17.79 17.85
CA THR A 28 -11.83 18.83 16.90
C THR A 28 -11.90 18.23 15.51
N GLN A 29 -13.11 18.10 14.99
CA GLN A 29 -13.41 17.65 13.64
C GLN A 29 -13.14 18.82 12.67
N GLU A 30 -11.94 18.89 12.10
CA GLU A 30 -11.65 19.82 11.00
C GLU A 30 -11.95 19.14 9.66
N SER A 31 -12.97 19.65 8.97
CA SER A 31 -13.34 19.22 7.62
C SER A 31 -12.34 19.74 6.60
N SER A 32 -11.38 18.92 6.16
CA SER A 32 -10.39 19.32 5.17
C SER A 32 -10.44 18.45 3.90
N GLY A 33 -11.17 18.92 2.90
CA GLY A 33 -10.80 18.80 1.48
C GLY A 33 -10.84 17.44 0.80
N ASP A 34 -11.55 16.45 1.35
CA ASP A 34 -11.83 15.17 0.69
C ASP A 34 -13.28 15.15 0.18
N ASP A 35 -13.60 14.32 -0.81
CA ASP A 35 -14.98 14.07 -1.31
C ASP A 35 -15.85 13.30 -0.27
N GLY A 36 -15.54 13.49 1.02
CA GLY A 36 -16.19 12.82 2.15
C GLY A 36 -15.88 11.33 2.29
N SER A 37 -14.92 10.79 1.55
CA SER A 37 -14.63 9.36 1.53
C SER A 37 -13.87 8.92 2.79
N CYS A 38 -12.76 9.60 3.12
CA CYS A 38 -11.83 9.29 4.18
C CYS A 38 -12.28 9.91 5.50
N HIS A 39 -12.62 9.06 6.48
CA HIS A 39 -12.80 9.49 7.87
C HIS A 39 -11.43 9.83 8.49
N ALA A 40 -10.97 11.05 8.23
CA ALA A 40 -9.63 11.52 8.58
C ALA A 40 -9.43 11.65 10.10
N ARG A 41 -8.29 11.17 10.59
CA ARG A 41 -7.84 11.38 11.99
C ARG A 41 -6.37 11.73 12.04
N VAL A 42 -6.04 12.79 12.78
CA VAL A 42 -4.65 13.16 13.09
C VAL A 42 -4.30 12.61 14.48
N PHE A 43 -3.13 11.98 14.58
CA PHE A 43 -2.59 11.47 15.85
C PHE A 43 -1.49 12.40 16.37
N PRO A 44 -1.26 12.46 17.70
CA PRO A 44 -0.16 13.23 18.27
C PRO A 44 1.18 12.84 17.63
N GLY A 45 1.94 13.84 17.17
CA GLY A 45 3.20 13.65 16.45
C GLY A 45 3.08 13.37 14.96
N GLY A 46 1.86 13.21 14.42
CA GLY A 46 1.62 13.08 12.98
C GLY A 46 1.45 14.44 12.29
N ASP A 47 2.00 14.59 11.09
CA ASP A 47 1.90 15.80 10.26
C ASP A 47 0.89 15.66 9.10
N SER A 48 0.20 14.53 9.03
CA SER A 48 -0.75 14.15 7.98
C SER A 48 -1.82 13.21 8.56
N PRO A 49 -3.10 13.31 8.15
CA PRO A 49 -4.16 12.46 8.70
C PRO A 49 -4.07 11.01 8.22
N VAL A 50 -4.60 10.06 8.98
CA VAL A 50 -4.88 8.70 8.50
C VAL A 50 -6.37 8.57 8.16
N CYS A 51 -6.71 7.72 7.19
CA CYS A 51 -8.09 7.33 6.95
C CYS A 51 -8.46 6.20 7.90
N MET A 52 -9.40 6.45 8.81
CA MET A 52 -9.90 5.41 9.70
C MET A 52 -10.82 4.46 8.95
N CYS A 53 -10.51 3.17 9.06
CA CYS A 53 -11.40 2.10 8.64
C CYS A 53 -11.92 1.33 9.85
N THR A 54 -13.22 1.05 9.85
CA THR A 54 -13.94 0.26 10.85
C THR A 54 -14.86 -0.73 10.15
N ALA A 55 -15.41 -1.69 10.89
CA ALA A 55 -16.40 -2.62 10.36
C ALA A 55 -17.63 -1.94 9.72
N ALA A 56 -17.98 -0.72 10.13
CA ALA A 56 -19.13 0.02 9.62
C ALA A 56 -18.77 0.98 8.47
N HIS A 57 -17.49 1.34 8.32
CA HIS A 57 -17.06 2.36 7.38
C HIS A 57 -15.60 2.15 6.99
N CYS A 58 -15.38 1.79 5.73
CA CYS A 58 -14.10 1.86 5.05
C CYS A 58 -14.41 2.20 3.58
N PRO A 59 -14.20 3.46 3.15
CA PRO A 59 -14.48 3.85 1.78
C PRO A 59 -13.59 3.07 0.79
N PRO A 60 -14.05 2.81 -0.45
CA PRO A 60 -13.17 2.34 -1.51
C PRO A 60 -12.07 3.38 -1.76
N LEU A 61 -10.84 2.93 -2.03
CA LEU A 61 -9.69 3.81 -2.22
C LEU A 61 -9.68 4.45 -3.61
N LEU A 62 -10.17 3.72 -4.62
CA LEU A 62 -10.23 4.21 -5.99
C LEU A 62 -11.64 3.94 -6.56
N PRO A 63 -12.34 4.96 -7.07
CA PRO A 63 -13.49 4.71 -7.91
C PRO A 63 -12.97 4.15 -9.23
N HIS A 64 -13.17 2.85 -9.46
CA HIS A 64 -12.92 2.06 -10.68
C HIS A 64 -11.97 2.69 -11.70
N ILE A 65 -10.82 2.07 -11.98
CA ILE A 65 -9.87 2.52 -13.01
C ILE A 65 -10.64 2.85 -14.29
N LEU A 66 -10.83 4.15 -14.55
CA LEU A 66 -11.50 4.63 -15.75
C LEU A 66 -10.45 4.70 -16.85
N THR A 67 -10.82 4.19 -18.02
CA THR A 67 -10.00 4.33 -19.21
C THR A 67 -9.91 5.82 -19.56
N PRO A 68 -8.70 6.39 -19.65
CA PRO A 68 -8.54 7.77 -20.09
C PRO A 68 -9.08 7.91 -21.52
N THR A 69 -9.54 9.11 -21.86
CA THR A 69 -9.98 9.41 -23.23
C THR A 69 -8.84 10.10 -23.98
N PRO A 70 -8.86 10.15 -25.33
CA PRO A 70 -7.83 10.85 -26.09
C PRO A 70 -7.67 12.34 -25.73
N THR A 71 -8.68 12.94 -25.09
CA THR A 71 -8.71 14.36 -24.71
C THR A 71 -8.60 14.60 -23.21
N HIS A 72 -8.64 13.55 -22.37
CA HIS A 72 -8.60 13.68 -20.91
C HIS A 72 -7.81 12.54 -20.26
N ALA A 73 -6.88 12.93 -19.39
CA ALA A 73 -6.18 12.05 -18.47
C ALA A 73 -6.80 12.13 -17.07
N HIS A 74 -6.51 11.14 -16.24
CA HIS A 74 -6.82 11.16 -14.82
C HIS A 74 -5.56 11.40 -14.01
N ALA A 75 -5.58 12.41 -13.15
CA ALA A 75 -4.55 12.64 -12.14
C ALA A 75 -5.10 12.22 -10.78
N TYR A 76 -4.31 11.44 -10.03
CA TYR A 76 -4.59 11.09 -8.64
C TYR A 76 -3.56 11.79 -7.77
N THR A 77 -4.02 12.56 -6.79
CA THR A 77 -3.13 13.35 -5.92
C THR A 77 -3.39 13.03 -4.46
N SER A 78 -2.30 12.76 -3.74
CA SER A 78 -2.28 12.70 -2.29
C SER A 78 -1.43 13.83 -1.74
N SER A 79 -1.83 14.41 -0.61
CA SER A 79 -1.13 15.54 0.00
C SER A 79 -0.95 15.35 1.51
N ARG A 80 0.05 16.04 2.07
CA ARG A 80 0.22 16.13 3.53
C ARG A 80 -1.01 16.75 4.21
N SER A 81 -1.68 17.70 3.54
CA SER A 81 -2.89 18.35 4.06
C SER A 81 -4.14 17.48 4.07
N GLY A 82 -4.10 16.28 3.50
CA GLY A 82 -5.18 15.30 3.66
C GLY A 82 -5.86 14.83 2.38
N TRP A 83 -5.41 15.24 1.18
CA TRP A 83 -5.91 14.59 -0.05
C TRP A 83 -5.45 13.14 -0.08
N ARG A 84 -6.38 12.22 -0.40
CA ARG A 84 -6.14 10.78 -0.43
C ARG A 84 -6.67 10.25 -1.75
N PHE A 85 -5.75 9.98 -2.69
CA PHE A 85 -6.11 9.58 -4.06
C PHE A 85 -7.16 10.50 -4.71
N ARG A 86 -7.07 11.81 -4.44
CA ARG A 86 -8.02 12.77 -4.99
C ARG A 86 -7.93 12.74 -6.50
N LYS A 87 -9.03 12.34 -7.13
CA LYS A 87 -9.13 12.22 -8.59
C LYS A 87 -9.40 13.58 -9.22
N GLN A 88 -8.70 13.88 -10.29
CA GLN A 88 -8.90 15.06 -11.13
C GLN A 88 -8.86 14.65 -12.61
N SER A 89 -9.76 15.20 -13.41
CA SER A 89 -9.70 15.07 -14.87
C SER A 89 -8.84 16.20 -15.43
N VAL A 90 -7.84 15.87 -16.24
CA VAL A 90 -6.90 16.82 -16.83
C VAL A 90 -7.04 16.77 -18.33
N ALA A 91 -7.30 17.91 -18.96
CA ALA A 91 -7.38 18.01 -20.41
C ALA A 91 -6.01 17.72 -21.03
N VAL A 92 -6.01 16.82 -22.02
CA VAL A 92 -4.82 16.51 -22.82
C VAL A 92 -4.91 17.31 -24.11
N HIS A 93 -3.92 18.16 -24.30
CA HIS A 93 -3.77 19.02 -25.45
C HIS A 93 -2.95 18.31 -26.53
N GLY A 94 -3.46 18.27 -27.75
CA GLY A 94 -2.73 17.74 -28.88
C GLY A 94 -1.46 18.55 -29.19
N PRO A 95 -0.51 17.98 -29.95
CA PRO A 95 0.83 18.56 -30.19
C PRO A 95 0.84 19.98 -30.77
N ASN A 96 -0.29 20.44 -31.34
CA ASN A 96 -0.44 21.76 -31.96
C ASN A 96 -1.28 22.76 -31.13
N SER A 97 -1.75 22.40 -29.93
CA SER A 97 -2.67 23.24 -29.15
C SER A 97 -2.02 24.11 -28.07
N GLY A 98 -0.68 24.09 -27.95
CA GLY A 98 0.06 24.87 -26.96
C GLY A 98 1.13 25.82 -27.51
N ARG A 99 1.23 26.01 -28.83
CA ARG A 99 2.33 26.78 -29.46
C ARG A 99 1.91 28.13 -30.06
N GLU A 100 0.64 28.48 -30.06
CA GLU A 100 0.17 29.73 -30.65
C GLU A 100 -0.35 30.68 -29.56
N GLY A 101 0.46 31.68 -29.21
CA GLY A 101 -0.04 32.94 -28.65
C GLY A 101 0.46 33.40 -27.27
N ASP A 102 1.06 32.55 -26.45
CA ASP A 102 1.31 32.92 -25.05
C ASP A 102 2.81 33.06 -24.74
N ARG A 103 3.40 34.09 -25.35
CA ARG A 103 4.74 34.63 -25.05
C ARG A 103 4.64 35.81 -24.07
N GLY A 104 3.72 35.74 -23.11
CA GLY A 104 3.60 36.71 -22.03
C GLY A 104 3.96 36.04 -20.70
N ASP A 105 5.13 36.39 -20.17
CA ASP A 105 5.51 36.22 -18.76
C ASP A 105 5.15 34.87 -18.11
N ARG A 106 5.59 33.77 -18.72
CA ARG A 106 5.49 32.44 -18.12
C ARG A 106 6.66 32.27 -17.16
N GLY A 107 6.40 32.40 -15.86
CA GLY A 107 7.33 31.95 -14.81
C GLY A 107 7.83 30.52 -15.08
N ASP A 108 8.96 30.16 -14.48
CA ASP A 108 9.72 28.93 -14.75
C ASP A 108 8.85 27.69 -15.07
N VAL A 109 8.64 27.43 -16.37
CA VAL A 109 7.86 26.29 -16.85
C VAL A 109 8.77 25.06 -16.89
N VAL A 110 8.45 24.05 -16.10
CA VAL A 110 9.11 22.74 -16.18
C VAL A 110 8.40 21.87 -17.21
N VAL A 111 9.13 21.43 -18.23
CA VAL A 111 8.63 20.55 -19.28
C VAL A 111 9.23 19.15 -19.08
N VAL A 112 8.37 18.13 -19.03
CA VAL A 112 8.76 16.71 -18.96
C VAL A 112 8.30 16.02 -20.24
N GLU A 113 9.25 15.46 -20.99
CA GLU A 113 8.99 14.75 -22.24
C GLU A 113 9.07 13.23 -22.04
N VAL A 114 8.03 12.50 -22.49
CA VAL A 114 7.98 11.03 -22.41
C VAL A 114 8.34 10.44 -23.78
N ALA A 115 9.46 9.75 -23.86
CA ALA A 115 9.94 9.12 -25.10
C ALA A 115 9.58 7.62 -25.14
N CYS A 116 8.70 7.23 -26.06
CA CYS A 116 8.24 5.83 -26.20
C CYS A 116 9.14 4.96 -27.10
N VAL A 117 10.35 5.41 -27.43
CA VAL A 117 11.20 4.80 -28.48
C VAL A 117 12.07 3.64 -28.01
N SER A 118 12.25 3.47 -26.69
CA SER A 118 13.06 2.38 -26.13
C SER A 118 12.43 1.87 -24.83
N PRO A 119 11.66 0.76 -24.88
CA PRO A 119 11.10 0.18 -23.67
C PRO A 119 12.22 -0.29 -22.74
N GLN A 120 12.04 -0.05 -21.46
CA GLN A 120 12.92 -0.54 -20.39
C GLN A 120 12.36 -1.86 -19.84
N GLN A 121 12.54 -2.13 -18.55
CA GLN A 121 12.03 -3.34 -17.91
C GLN A 121 10.49 -3.43 -17.95
N THR A 122 9.98 -4.65 -18.05
CA THR A 122 8.58 -4.95 -17.75
C THR A 122 8.38 -4.97 -16.24
N MET A 123 7.31 -4.34 -15.75
CA MET A 123 6.95 -4.35 -14.34
C MET A 123 6.17 -5.63 -14.00
N THR A 124 6.70 -6.47 -13.12
CA THR A 124 6.01 -7.69 -12.67
C THR A 124 4.76 -7.37 -11.86
N GLY A 125 4.84 -6.39 -10.95
CA GLY A 125 3.74 -6.06 -10.07
C GLY A 125 4.13 -5.18 -8.89
N PHE A 126 3.13 -4.86 -8.06
CA PHE A 126 3.24 -4.08 -6.84
C PHE A 126 2.50 -4.80 -5.71
N GLY A 127 3.00 -4.62 -4.49
CA GLY A 127 2.65 -5.54 -3.43
C GLY A 127 3.18 -5.20 -2.05
N GLY A 128 2.89 -6.11 -1.12
CA GLY A 128 3.35 -6.07 0.26
C GLY A 128 3.98 -7.40 0.70
N SER A 129 4.15 -7.57 2.01
CA SER A 129 4.62 -8.82 2.60
C SER A 129 3.65 -9.30 3.68
N ILE A 130 3.31 -10.59 3.64
CA ILE A 130 2.58 -11.26 4.73
C ILE A 130 3.61 -11.88 5.67
N SER A 131 4.18 -11.05 6.54
CA SER A 131 4.98 -11.51 7.68
C SER A 131 4.09 -12.06 8.80
N ASP A 132 4.68 -12.73 9.79
CA ASP A 132 3.89 -13.25 10.92
C ASP A 132 3.20 -12.11 11.67
N SER A 133 3.87 -10.98 11.92
CA SER A 133 3.25 -9.80 12.53
C SER A 133 2.06 -9.26 11.73
N ALA A 134 2.17 -9.22 10.39
CA ALA A 134 1.08 -8.80 9.53
C ALA A 134 -0.10 -9.78 9.63
N ALA A 135 0.17 -11.08 9.50
CA ALA A 135 -0.85 -12.12 9.57
C ALA A 135 -1.55 -12.17 10.95
N ILE A 136 -0.79 -12.08 12.04
CA ILE A 136 -1.33 -12.01 13.42
C ILE A 136 -2.20 -10.76 13.58
N THR A 137 -1.75 -9.61 13.11
CA THR A 137 -2.53 -8.36 13.18
C THR A 137 -3.83 -8.47 12.39
N MET A 138 -3.77 -8.98 11.15
CA MET A 138 -4.94 -9.21 10.31
C MET A 138 -5.93 -10.17 10.96
N ASN A 139 -5.44 -11.26 11.56
CA ASN A 139 -6.26 -12.25 12.26
C ASN A 139 -6.91 -11.72 13.55
N SER A 140 -6.43 -10.60 14.10
CA SER A 140 -7.03 -9.95 15.26
C SER A 140 -8.23 -9.06 14.91
N LEU A 141 -8.44 -8.77 13.62
CA LEU A 141 -9.54 -7.94 13.14
C LEU A 141 -10.86 -8.71 13.15
N SER A 142 -11.98 -7.97 13.26
CA SER A 142 -13.29 -8.56 12.99
C SER A 142 -13.39 -8.96 11.51
N PRO A 143 -14.20 -9.98 11.14
CA PRO A 143 -14.33 -10.42 9.76
C PRO A 143 -14.65 -9.30 8.76
N ALA A 144 -15.54 -8.38 9.13
CA ALA A 144 -15.89 -7.24 8.27
C ALA A 144 -14.72 -6.25 8.07
N THR A 145 -13.91 -6.02 9.11
CA THR A 145 -12.73 -5.15 9.00
C THR A 145 -11.63 -5.83 8.19
N LEU A 146 -11.46 -7.14 8.35
CA LEU A 146 -10.53 -7.92 7.53
C LEU A 146 -10.91 -7.90 6.06
N ASP A 147 -12.19 -8.12 5.72
CA ASP A 147 -12.68 -8.02 4.33
C ASP A 147 -12.41 -6.61 3.75
N ALA A 148 -12.75 -5.55 4.50
CA ALA A 148 -12.48 -4.18 4.06
C ALA A 148 -10.99 -3.93 3.81
N LEU A 149 -10.10 -4.44 4.67
CA LEU A 149 -8.65 -4.35 4.51
C LEU A 149 -8.18 -5.11 3.26
N LEU A 150 -8.65 -6.35 3.07
CA LEU A 150 -8.29 -7.17 1.92
C LEU A 150 -8.76 -6.53 0.61
N ARG A 151 -9.98 -5.99 0.59
CA ARG A 151 -10.49 -5.25 -0.58
C ARG A 151 -9.66 -4.01 -0.87
N ALA A 152 -9.32 -3.23 0.16
CA ALA A 152 -8.49 -2.05 0.00
C ALA A 152 -7.12 -2.37 -0.65
N TYR A 153 -6.51 -3.52 -0.35
CA TYR A 153 -5.25 -3.91 -0.98
C TYR A 153 -5.41 -4.63 -2.33
N PHE A 154 -6.33 -5.58 -2.44
CA PHE A 154 -6.34 -6.56 -3.53
C PHE A 154 -7.51 -6.43 -4.52
N SER A 155 -8.55 -5.64 -4.22
CA SER A 155 -9.71 -5.52 -5.11
C SER A 155 -9.53 -4.41 -6.16
N PRO A 156 -10.31 -4.46 -7.26
CA PRO A 156 -10.40 -3.38 -8.26
C PRO A 156 -10.94 -2.04 -7.74
N GLU A 157 -11.49 -2.02 -6.53
CA GLU A 157 -11.91 -0.79 -5.85
C GLU A 157 -10.84 -0.28 -4.85
N GLY A 158 -9.73 -1.03 -4.74
CA GLY A 158 -8.59 -0.78 -3.87
C GLY A 158 -7.31 -0.47 -4.67
N LEU A 159 -6.17 -0.96 -4.18
CA LEU A 159 -4.85 -0.75 -4.77
C LEU A 159 -4.45 -1.79 -5.82
N GLU A 160 -5.27 -2.82 -6.04
CA GLU A 160 -5.01 -3.92 -6.97
C GLU A 160 -3.62 -4.54 -6.82
N TYR A 161 -3.19 -4.80 -5.58
CA TYR A 161 -1.96 -5.56 -5.31
C TYR A 161 -2.01 -6.90 -6.04
N ASN A 162 -0.98 -7.17 -6.83
CA ASN A 162 -0.83 -8.40 -7.60
C ASN A 162 0.46 -9.17 -7.25
N LEU A 163 1.17 -8.72 -6.22
CA LEU A 163 2.38 -9.35 -5.71
C LEU A 163 2.33 -9.42 -4.18
N LEU A 164 2.72 -10.56 -3.60
CA LEU A 164 2.98 -10.68 -2.16
C LEU A 164 4.27 -11.43 -1.89
N ARG A 165 5.02 -10.95 -0.90
CA ARG A 165 6.19 -11.63 -0.35
C ARG A 165 5.81 -12.39 0.93
N VAL A 166 6.10 -13.69 0.98
CA VAL A 166 5.92 -14.51 2.18
C VAL A 166 7.29 -14.96 2.69
N PRO A 167 7.69 -14.61 3.93
CA PRO A 167 8.93 -15.13 4.52
C PRO A 167 8.88 -16.65 4.71
N ILE A 168 10.00 -17.32 4.41
CA ILE A 168 10.23 -18.74 4.69
C ILE A 168 10.87 -18.84 6.08
N GLY A 169 10.19 -19.47 7.03
CA GLY A 169 10.60 -19.45 8.44
C GLY A 169 10.40 -18.07 9.10
N GLY A 170 11.09 -17.86 10.22
CA GLY A 170 11.02 -16.63 11.00
C GLY A 170 11.75 -15.45 10.39
N SER A 171 11.33 -14.26 10.78
CA SER A 171 11.93 -12.96 10.45
C SER A 171 12.06 -12.09 11.71
N ASP A 172 12.62 -10.90 11.57
CA ASP A 172 12.58 -9.87 12.62
C ASP A 172 11.15 -9.38 12.92
N PHE A 173 10.19 -9.64 12.02
CA PHE A 173 8.74 -9.43 12.20
C PHE A 173 8.02 -10.70 12.69
N SER A 174 8.74 -11.65 13.28
CA SER A 174 8.19 -12.84 13.93
C SER A 174 8.24 -12.71 15.45
N VAL A 175 7.30 -13.37 16.14
CA VAL A 175 7.23 -13.32 17.62
C VAL A 175 8.34 -14.11 18.31
N ARG A 176 9.04 -14.97 17.55
CA ARG A 176 10.19 -15.75 17.97
C ARG A 176 11.09 -16.05 16.76
N PRO A 177 12.38 -16.33 16.96
CA PRO A 177 13.21 -16.95 15.92
C PRO A 177 12.78 -18.40 15.71
N TYR A 178 12.71 -18.82 14.45
CA TYR A 178 12.43 -20.21 14.08
C TYR A 178 12.83 -20.47 12.63
N THR A 179 13.10 -21.73 12.31
CA THR A 179 13.19 -22.22 10.94
C THR A 179 12.14 -23.30 10.70
N LEU A 180 12.08 -23.84 9.49
CA LEU A 180 11.18 -24.95 9.18
C LEU A 180 11.80 -26.31 9.52
N ASP A 181 13.03 -26.35 10.03
CA ASP A 181 13.79 -27.57 10.33
C ASP A 181 14.72 -27.35 11.54
N ASP A 182 14.13 -26.88 12.65
CA ASP A 182 14.88 -26.63 13.89
C ASP A 182 15.22 -27.95 14.61
N GLY A 183 16.45 -28.08 15.13
CA GLY A 183 16.91 -29.26 15.86
C GLY A 183 18.40 -29.54 15.68
N ASP A 184 18.80 -30.78 15.97
CA ASP A 184 20.14 -31.31 15.63
C ASP A 184 20.30 -31.44 14.10
N ASP A 185 21.54 -31.64 13.62
CA ASP A 185 21.87 -31.75 12.19
C ASP A 185 20.94 -32.72 11.41
N ASP A 186 20.13 -32.16 10.51
CA ASP A 186 19.19 -32.93 9.67
C ASP A 186 19.37 -32.64 8.18
N VAL A 187 20.47 -33.14 7.63
CA VAL A 187 20.75 -33.06 6.18
C VAL A 187 19.64 -33.73 5.33
N THR A 188 18.83 -34.61 5.93
CA THR A 188 17.77 -35.34 5.24
C THR A 188 16.40 -34.66 5.29
N LEU A 189 16.25 -33.54 6.03
CA LEU A 189 14.98 -32.81 6.22
C LEU A 189 13.82 -33.69 6.73
N LYS A 190 14.11 -34.61 7.66
CA LYS A 190 13.11 -35.44 8.34
C LYS A 190 12.27 -34.65 9.35
N HIS A 191 12.81 -33.59 9.93
CA HIS A 191 12.11 -32.72 10.87
C HIS A 191 11.43 -31.54 10.17
N PHE A 192 11.63 -31.38 8.85
CA PHE A 192 11.04 -30.29 8.09
C PHE A 192 9.52 -30.26 8.25
N ALA A 193 9.00 -29.17 8.78
CA ALA A 193 7.58 -28.96 8.97
C ALA A 193 7.22 -27.47 8.87
N LEU A 194 6.01 -27.20 8.37
CA LEU A 194 5.44 -25.87 8.50
C LEU A 194 5.19 -25.56 9.97
N SER A 195 5.52 -24.35 10.37
CA SER A 195 5.33 -23.88 11.74
C SER A 195 3.87 -23.50 12.00
N HIS A 196 3.54 -23.28 13.28
CA HIS A 196 2.24 -22.75 13.69
C HIS A 196 1.94 -21.40 12.99
N GLU A 197 2.95 -20.56 12.83
CA GLU A 197 2.84 -19.27 12.14
C GLU A 197 2.49 -19.42 10.65
N ASP A 198 2.94 -20.50 10.00
CA ASP A 198 2.56 -20.79 8.60
C ASP A 198 1.11 -21.26 8.51
N THR A 199 0.71 -22.23 9.32
CA THR A 199 -0.61 -22.89 9.20
C THR A 199 -1.76 -22.08 9.78
N GLU A 200 -1.54 -21.42 10.92
CA GLU A 200 -2.60 -20.72 11.66
C GLU A 200 -2.63 -19.21 11.40
N HIS A 201 -1.56 -18.64 10.83
CA HIS A 201 -1.51 -17.21 10.52
C HIS A 201 -1.43 -16.93 9.04
N LYS A 202 -0.34 -17.32 8.36
CA LYS A 202 -0.10 -16.92 6.97
C LYS A 202 -1.03 -17.62 5.97
N ALA A 203 -1.31 -18.90 6.16
CA ALA A 203 -2.16 -19.70 5.26
C ALA A 203 -3.67 -19.69 5.62
N LYS A 204 -4.08 -18.92 6.64
CA LYS A 204 -5.45 -18.97 7.12
C LYS A 204 -6.42 -18.30 6.14
N GLY A 205 -7.29 -19.14 5.54
CA GLY A 205 -8.66 -18.89 5.05
C GLY A 205 -8.92 -17.71 4.11
N ASP A 206 -8.58 -16.49 4.52
CA ASP A 206 -8.90 -15.25 3.80
C ASP A 206 -7.66 -14.42 3.47
N ILE A 207 -6.51 -14.68 4.12
CA ILE A 207 -5.29 -13.87 3.93
C ILE A 207 -4.57 -14.21 2.62
N MET A 208 -4.57 -15.49 2.21
CA MET A 208 -3.83 -15.95 1.03
C MET A 208 -4.71 -16.11 -0.24
N PHE A 209 -6.03 -16.17 -0.07
CA PHE A 209 -6.99 -16.31 -1.17
C PHE A 209 -7.16 -15.11 -2.12
N PRO A 210 -6.89 -13.83 -1.75
CA PRO A 210 -7.13 -12.70 -2.65
C PRO A 210 -6.30 -12.72 -3.93
N ILE A 211 -5.16 -13.44 -3.95
CA ILE A 211 -4.26 -13.51 -5.12
C ILE A 211 -4.65 -14.66 -6.05
N TYR A 212 -5.31 -15.70 -5.54
CA TYR A 212 -5.69 -16.85 -6.37
C TYR A 212 -7.10 -16.67 -6.94
N LYS A 213 -7.25 -15.74 -7.88
CA LYS A 213 -8.32 -15.81 -8.88
C LYS A 213 -7.74 -16.41 -10.17
N PRO A 214 -7.86 -17.73 -10.40
CA PRO A 214 -7.56 -18.27 -11.72
C PRO A 214 -8.56 -17.65 -12.69
N ASN A 215 -8.04 -16.90 -13.67
CA ASN A 215 -8.72 -16.32 -14.83
C ASN A 215 -10.19 -16.74 -15.00
N SER A 216 -11.11 -15.84 -14.62
CA SER A 216 -12.51 -15.88 -15.07
C SER A 216 -12.67 -15.01 -16.31
#